data_AF-A0A937SX42-F1
#
_entry.id   AF-A0A937SX42-F1
#
_cell.length_a   1.000
_cell.length_b   1.000
_cell.length_c   1.000
_cell.angle_alpha   90.00
_cell.angle_beta   90.00
_cell.angle_gamma   90.00
#
_symmetry.space_group_name_H-M   'P 1'
#
loop_
_entity.id
_entity.type
_entity.pdbx_description
1 polymer ?
#
loop_
_entity_poly.entity_id
_entity_poly.type
_entity_poly.pdbx_seq_one_letter_code
_entity_poly.pdbx_strand_id
1 'polypeptide(L)'
;MIRVRASQIFTHSMEDVVAAKKQLDSGTPFEEVVTNFSTCPSKENAGDLGWMPEGNLQSIMGQEVSEADLGNVIGPVHSQYGYHILKISEIEVEKIEGPFNAELSMASASQIFPDIHTVLFKEFHIGMPVTPYKAEETLDSVCQAQGKNIQEVINCLNKEHSDKNIAIITCEELKQKMDSGNKPILLDIRESWERDISKIEGSHIINSENNEHVMGTFAKDREIVLIDWKQDRSPSFQKWLSQRGFTDIKCLEGGIDLWSEKVDTRLNRYDIDEDDGYRYEDILDENDDGHDDHDDHEGHDHH
;
A
#
# COMPACT_ATOMS: atom_id res chain seq x y z
N MET A 1 -3.77 -0.62 -3.03
CA MET A 1 -3.21 -1.52 -4.05
C MET A 1 -4.35 -2.34 -4.65
N ILE A 2 -4.31 -2.69 -5.94
CA ILE A 2 -5.29 -3.65 -6.51
C ILE A 2 -4.67 -5.04 -6.43
N ARG A 3 -5.38 -5.94 -5.78
CA ARG A 3 -5.05 -7.36 -5.72
C ARG A 3 -6.09 -8.13 -6.52
N VAL A 4 -5.63 -9.13 -7.24
CA VAL A 4 -6.50 -10.01 -8.02
C VAL A 4 -6.22 -11.45 -7.63
N ARG A 5 -7.27 -12.27 -7.61
CA ARG A 5 -7.15 -13.71 -7.50
C ARG A 5 -7.58 -14.32 -8.82
N ALA A 6 -6.72 -15.17 -9.38
CA ALA A 6 -6.96 -15.78 -10.68
C ALA A 6 -6.47 -17.22 -10.70
N SER A 7 -7.11 -18.03 -11.53
CA SER A 7 -6.69 -19.39 -11.85
C SER A 7 -6.21 -19.45 -13.30
N GLN A 8 -5.26 -20.33 -13.60
CA GLN A 8 -4.74 -20.52 -14.96
C GLN A 8 -4.74 -21.97 -15.42
N ILE A 9 -4.91 -22.12 -16.74
CA ILE A 9 -4.47 -23.29 -17.50
C ILE A 9 -3.25 -22.86 -18.31
N PHE A 10 -2.10 -23.40 -17.94
CA PHE A 10 -0.83 -23.14 -18.63
C PHE A 10 -0.34 -24.36 -19.40
N THR A 11 0.10 -24.18 -20.65
CA THR A 11 0.75 -25.22 -21.46
C THR A 11 1.74 -24.59 -22.44
N HIS A 12 2.78 -25.33 -22.82
CA HIS A 12 3.71 -24.93 -23.88
C HIS A 12 3.22 -25.29 -25.30
N SER A 13 2.13 -26.05 -25.40
CA SER A 13 1.59 -26.56 -26.67
C SER A 13 0.42 -25.72 -27.15
N MET A 14 0.53 -25.21 -28.39
CA MET A 14 -0.58 -24.53 -29.05
C MET A 14 -1.77 -25.47 -29.30
N GLU A 15 -1.52 -26.76 -29.54
CA GLU A 15 -2.59 -27.74 -29.75
C GLU A 15 -3.39 -27.95 -28.45
N ASP A 16 -2.68 -28.08 -27.32
CA ASP A 16 -3.31 -28.31 -26.01
C ASP A 16 -4.12 -27.11 -25.56
N VAL A 17 -3.62 -25.88 -25.76
CA VAL A 17 -4.38 -24.69 -25.33
C VAL A 17 -5.64 -24.47 -26.18
N VAL A 18 -5.59 -24.80 -27.47
CA VAL A 18 -6.76 -24.74 -28.37
C VAL A 18 -7.78 -25.82 -27.97
N ALA A 19 -7.32 -27.03 -27.63
CA ALA A 19 -8.17 -28.10 -27.14
C ALA A 19 -8.83 -27.75 -25.79
N ALA A 20 -8.04 -27.18 -24.86
CA ALA A 20 -8.51 -26.71 -23.56
C ALA A 20 -9.61 -25.63 -23.74
N LYS A 21 -9.37 -24.63 -24.58
CA LYS A 21 -10.37 -23.58 -24.86
C LYS A 21 -11.66 -24.15 -25.42
N LYS A 22 -11.56 -25.13 -26.32
CA LYS A 22 -12.73 -25.81 -26.89
C LYS A 22 -13.55 -26.56 -25.83
N GLN A 23 -12.91 -27.18 -24.84
CA GLN A 23 -13.62 -27.83 -23.73
C GLN A 23 -14.34 -26.81 -22.84
N LEU A 24 -13.67 -25.71 -22.50
CA LEU A 24 -14.28 -24.62 -21.73
C LEU A 24 -15.50 -24.02 -22.46
N ASP A 25 -15.40 -23.81 -23.77
CA ASP A 25 -16.50 -23.29 -24.60
C ASP A 25 -17.67 -24.28 -24.73
N SER A 26 -17.41 -25.58 -24.54
CA SER A 26 -18.45 -26.61 -24.48
C SER A 26 -19.11 -26.75 -23.10
N GLY A 27 -18.67 -25.96 -22.11
CA GLY A 27 -19.23 -25.95 -20.76
C GLY A 27 -18.55 -26.91 -19.77
N THR A 28 -17.39 -27.48 -20.12
CA THR A 28 -16.59 -28.27 -19.18
C THR A 28 -16.10 -27.38 -18.03
N PRO A 29 -16.23 -27.81 -16.76
CA PRO A 29 -15.74 -27.04 -15.62
C PRO A 29 -14.25 -26.71 -15.74
N PHE A 30 -13.86 -25.49 -15.35
CA PHE A 30 -12.49 -25.00 -15.50
C PHE A 30 -11.45 -25.92 -14.82
N GLU A 31 -11.78 -26.39 -13.62
CA GLU A 31 -10.94 -27.25 -12.77
C GLU A 31 -10.64 -28.61 -13.44
N GLU A 32 -11.60 -29.14 -14.19
CA GLU A 32 -11.42 -30.38 -14.97
C GLU A 32 -10.48 -30.14 -16.16
N VAL A 33 -10.62 -29.01 -16.85
CA VAL A 33 -9.73 -28.64 -17.96
C VAL A 33 -8.30 -28.38 -17.47
N VAL A 34 -8.14 -27.76 -16.29
CA VAL A 34 -6.82 -27.61 -15.64
C VAL A 34 -6.15 -28.94 -15.43
N THR A 35 -6.88 -29.92 -14.88
CA THR A 35 -6.35 -31.27 -14.62
C THR A 35 -5.88 -31.95 -15.90
N ASN A 36 -6.62 -31.75 -17.00
CA ASN A 36 -6.36 -32.41 -18.28
C ASN A 36 -5.23 -31.78 -19.09
N PHE A 37 -5.07 -30.45 -19.04
CA PHE A 37 -4.18 -29.72 -19.97
C PHE A 37 -3.08 -28.90 -19.32
N SER A 38 -3.17 -28.62 -18.01
CA SER A 38 -2.19 -27.71 -17.41
C SER A 38 -0.90 -28.40 -16.98
N THR A 39 0.22 -27.76 -17.33
CA THR A 39 1.58 -28.16 -16.92
C THR A 39 2.14 -27.31 -15.79
N CYS A 40 1.40 -26.31 -15.30
CA CYS A 40 1.83 -25.49 -14.16
C CYS A 40 1.67 -26.27 -12.84
N PRO A 41 2.58 -26.12 -11.86
CA PRO A 41 2.40 -26.66 -10.51
C PRO A 41 1.07 -26.28 -9.85
N SER A 42 0.51 -25.11 -10.19
CA SER A 42 -0.78 -24.67 -9.66
C SER A 42 -1.95 -25.60 -9.99
N LYS A 43 -1.78 -26.54 -10.93
CA LYS A 43 -2.78 -27.57 -11.24
C LYS A 43 -3.23 -28.38 -10.02
N GLU A 44 -2.36 -28.53 -9.01
CA GLU A 44 -2.69 -29.25 -7.77
C GLU A 44 -3.79 -28.54 -6.97
N ASN A 45 -3.91 -27.22 -7.13
CA ASN A 45 -4.93 -26.37 -6.53
C ASN A 45 -5.91 -25.87 -7.60
N ALA A 46 -6.30 -26.74 -8.53
CA ALA A 46 -7.22 -26.42 -9.63
C ALA A 46 -6.82 -25.19 -10.47
N GLY A 47 -5.53 -24.90 -10.55
CA GLY A 47 -4.97 -23.82 -11.34
C GLY A 47 -4.86 -22.49 -10.60
N ASP A 48 -5.29 -22.42 -9.33
CA ASP A 48 -5.30 -21.21 -8.51
C ASP A 48 -3.87 -20.67 -8.29
N LEU A 49 -3.71 -19.37 -8.54
CA LEU A 49 -2.45 -18.66 -8.35
C LEU A 49 -2.44 -17.83 -7.06
N GLY A 50 -3.53 -17.85 -6.29
CA GLY A 50 -3.68 -17.04 -5.09
C GLY A 50 -3.83 -15.56 -5.40
N TRP A 51 -3.73 -14.74 -4.35
CA TRP A 51 -3.77 -13.28 -4.45
C TRP A 51 -2.45 -12.74 -4.98
N MET A 52 -2.53 -11.87 -5.98
CA MET A 52 -1.37 -11.22 -6.57
C MET A 52 -1.64 -9.76 -6.93
N PRO A 53 -0.61 -8.92 -7.07
CA PRO A 53 -0.76 -7.59 -7.64
C PRO A 53 -1.31 -7.66 -9.07
N GLU A 54 -2.22 -6.75 -9.42
CA GLU A 54 -2.85 -6.70 -10.76
C GLU A 54 -1.81 -6.66 -11.90
N GLY A 55 -0.70 -5.93 -11.72
CA GLY A 55 0.36 -5.81 -12.72
C GLY A 55 0.99 -7.14 -13.15
N ASN A 56 0.96 -8.17 -12.28
CA ASN A 56 1.41 -9.51 -12.63
C ASN A 56 0.49 -10.15 -13.66
N LEU A 57 -0.83 -10.01 -13.47
CA LEU A 57 -1.83 -10.54 -14.39
C LEU A 57 -1.86 -9.74 -15.69
N GLN A 58 -1.75 -8.42 -15.62
CA GLN A 58 -1.62 -7.53 -16.79
C GLN A 58 -0.43 -7.91 -17.67
N SER A 59 0.71 -8.27 -17.05
CA SER A 59 1.91 -8.71 -17.78
C SER A 59 1.68 -10.01 -18.58
N ILE A 60 0.75 -10.87 -18.14
CA ILE A 60 0.38 -12.10 -18.84
C ILE A 60 -0.68 -11.80 -19.90
N MET A 61 -1.72 -11.03 -19.54
CA MET A 61 -2.88 -10.74 -20.40
C MET A 61 -2.56 -9.76 -21.53
N GLY A 62 -1.60 -8.87 -21.33
CA GLY A 62 -1.31 -7.76 -22.25
C GLY A 62 -2.38 -6.66 -22.25
N GLN A 63 -3.31 -6.68 -21.30
CA GLN A 63 -4.36 -5.68 -21.10
C GLN A 63 -4.64 -5.52 -19.59
N GLU A 64 -5.16 -4.36 -19.20
CA GLU A 64 -5.61 -4.05 -17.83
C GLU A 64 -6.72 -5.01 -17.38
N VAL A 65 -6.79 -5.27 -16.08
CA VAL A 65 -7.86 -6.07 -15.50
C VAL A 65 -9.04 -5.16 -15.23
N SER A 66 -10.22 -5.55 -15.70
CA SER A 66 -11.44 -4.80 -15.47
C SER A 66 -12.45 -5.62 -14.66
N GLU A 67 -13.43 -4.96 -14.06
CA GLU A 67 -14.55 -5.66 -13.41
C GLU A 67 -15.34 -6.53 -14.39
N ALA A 68 -15.29 -6.22 -15.70
CA ALA A 68 -15.91 -7.04 -16.73
C ALA A 68 -15.19 -8.37 -16.94
N ASP A 69 -13.95 -8.51 -16.48
CA ASP A 69 -13.18 -9.77 -16.56
C ASP A 69 -13.49 -10.72 -15.41
N LEU A 70 -14.15 -10.24 -14.36
CA LEU A 70 -14.50 -11.02 -13.18
C LEU A 70 -15.42 -12.19 -13.55
N GLY A 71 -14.99 -13.41 -13.20
CA GLY A 71 -15.68 -14.66 -13.51
C GLY A 71 -15.53 -15.14 -14.96
N ASN A 72 -14.99 -14.32 -15.85
CA ASN A 72 -14.83 -14.66 -17.26
C ASN A 72 -13.55 -15.47 -17.52
N VAL A 73 -13.60 -16.30 -18.56
CA VAL A 73 -12.46 -17.06 -19.07
C VAL A 73 -11.78 -16.24 -20.17
N ILE A 74 -10.53 -15.89 -19.94
CA ILE A 74 -9.73 -15.00 -20.79
C ILE A 74 -8.64 -15.82 -21.49
N GLY A 75 -8.47 -15.57 -22.79
CA GLY A 75 -7.46 -16.24 -23.62
C GLY A 75 -8.07 -17.19 -24.66
N PRO A 76 -7.22 -17.98 -25.35
CA PRO A 76 -5.79 -18.20 -25.08
C PRO A 76 -4.92 -16.95 -25.25
N VAL A 77 -3.99 -16.72 -24.33
CA VAL A 77 -2.98 -15.64 -24.39
C VAL A 77 -1.59 -16.27 -24.49
N HIS A 78 -0.71 -15.65 -25.27
CA HIS A 78 0.67 -16.12 -25.43
C HIS A 78 1.63 -15.17 -24.70
N SER A 79 2.41 -15.72 -23.78
CA SER A 79 3.48 -15.01 -23.06
C SER A 79 4.85 -15.55 -23.46
N GLN A 80 5.93 -14.99 -22.89
CA GLN A 80 7.27 -15.53 -23.06
C GLN A 80 7.46 -16.95 -22.50
N TYR A 81 6.57 -17.40 -21.61
CA TYR A 81 6.66 -18.70 -20.96
C TYR A 81 5.86 -19.78 -21.70
N GLY A 82 4.81 -19.41 -22.44
CA GLY A 82 3.92 -20.34 -23.14
C GLY A 82 2.52 -19.78 -23.33
N TYR A 83 1.54 -20.67 -23.37
CA TYR A 83 0.13 -20.32 -23.56
C TYR A 83 -0.64 -20.41 -22.25
N HIS A 84 -1.50 -19.42 -22.02
CA HIS A 84 -2.31 -19.27 -20.81
C HIS A 84 -3.79 -19.14 -21.17
N ILE A 85 -4.66 -19.77 -20.39
CA ILE A 85 -6.08 -19.42 -20.28
C ILE A 85 -6.31 -19.05 -18.82
N LEU A 86 -6.85 -17.86 -18.57
CA LEU A 86 -6.99 -17.28 -17.25
C LEU A 86 -8.47 -17.21 -16.88
N LYS A 87 -8.76 -17.32 -15.58
CA LYS A 87 -10.07 -17.07 -15.01
C LYS A 87 -9.90 -16.21 -13.76
N ILE A 88 -10.44 -15.00 -13.78
CA ILE A 88 -10.38 -14.10 -12.62
C ILE A 88 -11.52 -14.47 -11.68
N SER A 89 -11.20 -14.82 -10.44
CA SER A 89 -12.22 -15.18 -9.44
C SER A 89 -12.63 -14.00 -8.60
N GLU A 90 -11.68 -13.14 -8.22
CA GLU A 90 -11.89 -12.01 -7.31
C GLU A 90 -10.98 -10.84 -7.69
N ILE A 91 -11.50 -9.62 -7.52
CA ILE A 91 -10.74 -8.37 -7.63
C ILE A 91 -10.97 -7.62 -6.32
N GLU A 92 -9.90 -7.31 -5.63
CA GLU A 92 -9.92 -6.53 -4.39
C GLU A 92 -9.17 -5.21 -4.62
N VAL A 93 -9.90 -4.11 -4.44
CA VAL A 93 -9.32 -2.77 -4.49
C VAL A 93 -9.22 -2.27 -3.05
N GLU A 94 -8.01 -2.28 -2.49
CA GLU A 94 -7.78 -1.69 -1.16
C GLU A 94 -8.20 -0.23 -1.16
N LYS A 95 -9.06 0.16 -0.21
CA LYS A 95 -9.50 1.55 -0.07
C LYS A 95 -8.42 2.36 0.64
N ILE A 96 -7.88 3.36 -0.05
CA ILE A 96 -7.00 4.34 0.59
C ILE A 96 -7.91 5.41 1.19
N GLU A 97 -7.88 5.53 2.51
CA GLU A 97 -8.63 6.57 3.21
C GLU A 97 -8.15 7.97 2.82
N GLY A 98 -9.09 8.91 2.74
CA GLY A 98 -8.81 10.30 2.44
C GLY A 98 -10.07 11.09 2.11
N PRO A 99 -9.92 12.38 1.72
CA PRO A 99 -11.06 13.26 1.54
C PRO A 99 -11.86 13.00 0.24
N PHE A 100 -11.31 12.23 -0.69
CA PHE A 100 -11.96 11.92 -1.97
C PHE A 100 -12.92 10.73 -1.84
N ASN A 101 -14.10 10.89 -2.42
CA ASN A 101 -15.14 9.87 -2.54
C ASN A 101 -15.93 10.06 -3.84
N ALA A 102 -16.76 9.08 -4.20
CA ALA A 102 -17.49 9.02 -5.47
C ALA A 102 -18.43 10.22 -5.70
N GLU A 103 -19.04 10.73 -4.63
CA GLU A 103 -20.07 11.78 -4.69
C GLU A 103 -19.49 13.21 -4.73
N LEU A 104 -18.18 13.36 -4.49
CA LEU A 104 -17.54 14.65 -4.42
C LEU A 104 -17.58 15.35 -5.79
N SER A 105 -18.06 16.60 -5.82
CA SER A 105 -18.05 17.40 -7.06
C SER A 105 -16.64 17.83 -7.45
N MET A 106 -16.39 17.97 -8.75
CA MET A 106 -15.09 18.43 -9.27
C MET A 106 -14.68 19.79 -8.69
N ALA A 107 -15.63 20.69 -8.42
CA ALA A 107 -15.40 21.95 -7.73
C ALA A 107 -14.85 21.76 -6.31
N SER A 108 -15.49 20.90 -5.51
CA SER A 108 -15.07 20.63 -4.12
C SER A 108 -13.75 19.90 -4.10
N ALA A 109 -13.58 18.94 -5.00
CA ALA A 109 -12.35 18.17 -5.16
C ALA A 109 -11.13 19.06 -5.47
N SER A 110 -11.31 20.06 -6.36
CA SER A 110 -10.28 21.07 -6.70
C SER A 110 -9.96 22.02 -5.53
N GLN A 111 -10.94 22.32 -4.66
CA GLN A 111 -10.69 23.10 -3.44
C GLN A 111 -9.87 22.32 -2.40
N ILE A 112 -10.14 21.02 -2.26
CA ILE A 112 -9.39 20.14 -1.35
C ILE A 112 -7.97 19.93 -1.87
N PHE A 113 -7.81 19.69 -3.17
CA PHE A 113 -6.52 19.41 -3.79
C PHE A 113 -6.37 20.17 -5.10
N PRO A 114 -5.69 21.32 -5.10
CA PRO A 114 -5.52 22.15 -6.29
C PRO A 114 -4.85 21.43 -7.47
N ASP A 115 -4.03 20.42 -7.18
CA ASP A 115 -3.31 19.63 -8.20
C ASP A 115 -4.14 18.47 -8.78
N ILE A 116 -5.41 18.32 -8.38
CA ILE A 116 -6.28 17.24 -8.84
C ILE A 116 -6.33 17.13 -10.36
N HIS A 117 -6.39 18.27 -11.06
CA HIS A 117 -6.48 18.30 -12.51
C HIS A 117 -5.23 17.71 -13.18
N THR A 118 -4.05 17.96 -12.59
CA THR A 118 -2.79 17.40 -13.07
C THR A 118 -2.74 15.90 -12.86
N VAL A 119 -3.17 15.41 -11.70
CA VAL A 119 -3.20 13.97 -11.39
C VAL A 119 -4.18 13.24 -12.31
N LEU A 120 -5.42 13.74 -12.42
CA LEU A 120 -6.45 13.17 -13.27
C LEU A 120 -6.01 13.11 -14.74
N PHE A 121 -5.34 14.14 -15.24
CA PHE A 121 -4.84 14.14 -16.61
C PHE A 121 -3.67 13.16 -16.81
N LYS A 122 -2.69 13.17 -15.90
CA LYS A 122 -1.47 12.36 -16.05
C LYS A 122 -1.73 10.86 -15.88
N GLU A 123 -2.53 10.49 -14.89
CA GLU A 123 -2.76 9.08 -14.53
C GLU A 123 -3.97 8.50 -15.29
N PHE A 124 -5.03 9.29 -15.47
CA PHE A 124 -6.30 8.78 -16.03
C PHE A 124 -6.69 9.40 -17.37
N HIS A 125 -5.92 10.37 -17.90
CA HIS A 125 -6.26 11.10 -19.12
C HIS A 125 -7.64 11.79 -19.05
N ILE A 126 -8.03 12.21 -17.84
CA ILE A 126 -9.27 12.93 -17.55
C ILE A 126 -8.96 14.44 -17.49
N GLY A 127 -9.60 15.24 -18.35
CA GLY A 127 -9.48 16.69 -18.40
C GLY A 127 -9.16 17.28 -19.78
N MET A 128 -9.06 18.61 -19.83
CA MET A 128 -8.82 19.33 -21.08
C MET A 128 -7.47 18.95 -21.73
N PRO A 129 -7.38 18.93 -23.07
CA PRO A 129 -8.44 19.25 -24.04
C PRO A 129 -9.28 18.04 -24.46
N VAL A 130 -8.96 16.84 -23.98
CA VAL A 130 -9.48 15.58 -24.56
C VAL A 130 -10.84 15.20 -23.96
N THR A 131 -10.97 15.29 -22.64
CA THR A 131 -12.11 14.77 -21.87
C THR A 131 -12.59 15.83 -20.86
N PRO A 132 -13.20 16.93 -21.35
CA PRO A 132 -13.65 18.01 -20.48
C PRO A 132 -14.80 17.57 -19.57
N TYR A 133 -14.83 18.13 -18.36
CA TYR A 133 -15.90 17.98 -17.38
C TYR A 133 -16.26 19.34 -16.79
N LYS A 134 -17.42 19.44 -16.16
CA LYS A 134 -17.93 20.61 -15.48
C LYS A 134 -17.67 20.54 -13.98
N ALA A 135 -17.73 21.70 -13.33
CA ALA A 135 -17.41 21.85 -11.93
C ALA A 135 -18.43 21.15 -11.01
N GLU A 136 -19.68 21.05 -11.45
CA GLU A 136 -20.79 20.41 -10.74
C GLU A 136 -20.85 18.89 -10.89
N GLU A 137 -20.14 18.32 -11.87
CA GLU A 137 -20.08 16.87 -12.06
C GLU A 137 -19.36 16.20 -10.89
N THR A 138 -19.81 15.01 -10.50
CA THR A 138 -19.15 14.21 -9.45
C THR A 138 -17.99 13.42 -10.02
N LEU A 139 -17.02 13.06 -9.16
CA LEU A 139 -15.93 12.16 -9.55
C LEU A 139 -16.45 10.89 -10.22
N ASP A 140 -17.51 10.29 -9.68
CA ASP A 140 -18.14 9.10 -10.27
C ASP A 140 -18.68 9.35 -11.68
N SER A 141 -19.44 10.42 -11.89
CA SER A 141 -19.98 10.74 -13.23
C SER A 141 -18.88 11.00 -14.27
N VAL A 142 -17.79 11.66 -13.84
CA VAL A 142 -16.63 11.93 -14.70
C VAL A 142 -15.91 10.62 -15.04
N CYS A 143 -15.72 9.73 -14.08
CA CYS A 143 -15.08 8.43 -14.31
C CYS A 143 -15.92 7.54 -15.24
N GLN A 144 -17.23 7.45 -15.00
CA GLN A 144 -18.16 6.68 -15.83
C GLN A 144 -18.17 7.16 -17.28
N ALA A 145 -18.17 8.48 -17.51
CA ALA A 145 -18.14 9.06 -18.85
C ALA A 145 -16.87 8.68 -19.64
N GLN A 146 -15.79 8.33 -18.94
CA GLN A 146 -14.49 7.97 -19.53
C GLN A 146 -14.14 6.48 -19.38
N GLY A 147 -15.07 5.67 -18.88
CA GLY A 147 -14.85 4.23 -18.64
C GLY A 147 -13.72 3.95 -17.64
N LYS A 148 -13.53 4.81 -16.63
CA LYS A 148 -12.52 4.66 -15.58
C LYS A 148 -13.14 4.08 -14.32
N ASN A 149 -12.37 3.24 -13.61
CA ASN A 149 -12.78 2.71 -12.32
C ASN A 149 -12.71 3.82 -11.26
N ILE A 150 -13.85 4.13 -10.64
CA ILE A 150 -13.94 5.20 -9.65
C ILE A 150 -13.09 4.93 -8.41
N GLN A 151 -12.96 3.68 -7.96
CA GLN A 151 -12.20 3.36 -6.76
C GLN A 151 -10.69 3.53 -6.99
N GLU A 152 -10.20 3.21 -8.18
CA GLU A 152 -8.81 3.46 -8.57
C GLU A 152 -8.48 4.95 -8.57
N VAL A 153 -9.38 5.76 -9.14
CA VAL A 153 -9.23 7.21 -9.17
C VAL A 153 -9.24 7.78 -7.75
N ILE A 154 -10.20 7.37 -6.91
CA ILE A 154 -10.26 7.79 -5.50
C ILE A 154 -8.97 7.43 -4.77
N ASN A 155 -8.48 6.21 -4.93
CA ASN A 155 -7.27 5.75 -4.27
C ASN A 155 -6.04 6.54 -4.72
N CYS A 156 -5.90 6.78 -6.02
CA CYS A 156 -4.83 7.58 -6.57
C CYS A 156 -4.88 9.01 -6.02
N LEU A 157 -6.05 9.65 -6.03
CA LEU A 157 -6.23 11.01 -5.52
C LEU A 157 -5.97 11.10 -4.01
N ASN A 158 -6.50 10.16 -3.22
CA ASN A 158 -6.25 10.10 -1.78
C ASN A 158 -4.76 9.90 -1.49
N LYS A 159 -4.08 9.03 -2.24
CA LYS A 159 -2.63 8.84 -2.12
C LYS A 159 -1.85 10.12 -2.44
N GLU A 160 -2.06 10.71 -3.61
CA GLU A 160 -1.34 11.93 -4.04
C GLU A 160 -1.60 13.12 -3.12
N HIS A 161 -2.84 13.33 -2.70
CA HIS A 161 -3.19 14.35 -1.72
C HIS A 161 -2.49 14.09 -0.38
N SER A 162 -2.50 12.84 0.07
CA SER A 162 -1.87 12.46 1.33
C SER A 162 -0.36 12.65 1.30
N ASP A 163 0.31 12.30 0.20
CA ASP A 163 1.75 12.45 0.03
C ASP A 163 2.17 13.93 -0.04
N LYS A 164 1.35 14.79 -0.66
CA LYS A 164 1.60 16.24 -0.69
C LYS A 164 1.27 16.95 0.61
N ASN A 165 0.43 16.36 1.45
CA ASN A 165 0.04 16.91 2.74
C ASN A 165 0.88 16.34 3.90
N ILE A 166 2.03 15.72 3.59
CA ILE A 166 3.00 15.33 4.61
C ILE A 166 3.67 16.61 5.15
N ALA A 167 3.40 16.95 6.41
CA ALA A 167 4.11 18.02 7.07
C ALA A 167 5.51 17.54 7.48
N ILE A 168 6.53 18.35 7.20
CA ILE A 168 7.94 18.05 7.48
C ILE A 168 8.52 19.17 8.33
N ILE A 169 9.42 18.83 9.25
CA ILE A 169 10.27 19.78 9.98
C ILE A 169 11.73 19.47 9.71
N THR A 170 12.52 20.50 9.38
CA THR A 170 13.96 20.32 9.17
C THR A 170 14.67 20.06 10.50
N CYS A 171 15.85 19.42 10.43
CA CYS A 171 16.68 19.16 11.60
C CYS A 171 17.04 20.46 12.35
N GLU A 172 17.38 21.52 11.61
CA GLU A 172 17.76 22.82 12.14
C GLU A 172 16.60 23.55 12.82
N GLU A 173 15.41 23.52 12.21
CA GLU A 173 14.20 24.10 12.82
C GLU A 173 13.81 23.37 14.11
N LEU A 174 13.86 22.03 14.11
CA LEU A 174 13.59 21.26 15.31
C LEU A 174 14.59 21.61 16.42
N LYS A 175 15.88 21.70 16.10
CA LYS A 175 16.91 22.08 17.07
C LYS A 175 16.66 23.47 17.65
N GLN A 176 16.30 24.45 16.80
CA GLN A 176 15.96 25.80 17.25
C GLN A 176 14.75 25.81 18.20
N LYS A 177 13.72 25.01 17.92
CA LYS A 177 12.55 24.86 18.80
C LYS A 177 12.93 24.24 20.15
N MET A 178 13.75 23.19 20.13
CA MET A 178 14.23 22.53 21.35
C MET A 178 15.05 23.48 22.24
N ASP A 179 15.88 24.33 21.62
CA ASP A 179 16.74 25.30 22.32
C ASP A 179 15.96 26.52 22.86
N SER A 180 14.92 26.96 22.15
CA SER A 180 14.08 28.10 22.54
C SER A 180 13.04 27.78 23.61
N GLY A 181 12.94 26.51 24.04
CA GLY A 181 12.02 26.06 25.09
C GLY A 181 10.60 25.77 24.60
N ASN A 182 10.28 26.03 23.33
CA ASN A 182 9.04 25.59 22.70
C ASN A 182 9.18 24.14 22.20
N LYS A 183 9.28 23.20 23.14
CA LYS A 183 9.60 21.80 22.85
C LYS A 183 8.36 21.06 22.32
N PRO A 184 8.38 20.59 21.05
CA PRO A 184 7.35 19.67 20.58
C PRO A 184 7.46 18.34 21.32
N ILE A 185 6.42 17.52 21.21
CA ILE A 185 6.47 16.12 21.64
C ILE A 185 7.31 15.37 20.60
N LEU A 186 8.37 14.72 21.05
CA LEU A 186 9.19 13.86 20.20
C LEU A 186 8.69 12.42 20.33
N LEU A 187 8.19 11.86 19.23
CA LEU A 187 7.62 10.52 19.19
C LEU A 187 8.47 9.63 18.27
N ASP A 188 9.17 8.67 18.87
CA ASP A 188 10.09 7.74 18.22
C ASP A 188 9.31 6.47 17.85
N ILE A 189 9.13 6.26 16.55
CA ILE A 189 8.35 5.14 15.98
C ILE A 189 9.26 4.00 15.51
N ARG A 190 10.54 4.03 15.90
CA ARG A 190 11.53 3.02 15.56
C ARG A 190 11.46 1.85 16.53
N GLU A 191 12.09 0.75 16.13
CA GLU A 191 12.23 -0.42 16.98
C GLU A 191 13.06 -0.15 18.24
N SER A 192 12.81 -0.94 19.27
CA SER A 192 13.51 -0.77 20.56
C SER A 192 15.03 -0.88 20.40
N TRP A 193 15.49 -1.83 19.57
CA TRP A 193 16.92 -2.02 19.30
C TRP A 193 17.55 -0.85 18.51
N GLU A 194 16.82 -0.25 17.57
CA GLU A 194 17.27 0.95 16.84
C GLU A 194 17.48 2.12 17.82
N ARG A 195 16.57 2.24 18.79
CA ARG A 195 16.61 3.28 19.81
C ARG A 195 17.72 3.06 20.85
N ASP A 196 18.11 1.81 21.08
CA ASP A 196 19.26 1.47 21.93
C ASP A 196 20.60 1.90 21.30
N ILE A 197 20.69 1.90 19.96
CA ILE A 197 21.88 2.40 19.23
C ILE A 197 22.00 3.92 19.35
N SER A 198 20.90 4.63 19.07
CA SER A 198 20.85 6.09 19.13
C SER A 198 19.42 6.59 19.35
N LYS A 199 19.29 7.70 20.08
CA LYS A 199 18.01 8.37 20.33
C LYS A 199 18.17 9.87 20.50
N ILE A 200 17.14 10.62 20.15
CA ILE A 200 17.08 12.05 20.46
C ILE A 200 16.62 12.20 21.92
N GLU A 201 17.39 12.93 22.72
CA GLU A 201 17.09 13.10 24.14
C GLU A 201 15.70 13.72 24.36
N GLY A 202 14.91 13.10 25.24
CA GLY A 202 13.52 13.47 25.48
C GLY A 202 12.50 12.85 24.51
N SER A 203 12.90 11.95 23.60
CA SER A 203 11.94 11.20 22.76
C SER A 203 11.20 10.10 23.52
N HIS A 204 9.89 10.01 23.24
CA HIS A 204 9.00 8.96 23.72
C HIS A 204 8.92 7.86 22.68
N ILE A 205 9.17 6.61 23.06
CA ILE A 205 8.96 5.46 22.17
C ILE A 205 7.46 5.15 22.06
N ILE A 206 7.00 4.83 20.86
CA ILE A 206 5.69 4.22 20.62
C ILE A 206 5.87 2.89 19.89
N ASN A 207 5.24 1.83 20.41
CA ASN A 207 5.26 0.49 19.84
C ASN A 207 3.87 -0.17 20.02
N SER A 208 3.70 -1.39 19.51
CA SER A 208 2.45 -2.15 19.62
C SER A 208 1.97 -2.33 21.07
N GLU A 209 2.89 -2.53 22.00
CA GLU A 209 2.56 -2.75 23.42
C GLU A 209 2.06 -1.50 24.15
N ASN A 210 2.44 -0.30 23.70
CA ASN A 210 2.23 0.94 24.46
C ASN A 210 1.43 2.03 23.72
N ASN A 211 1.03 1.78 22.46
CA ASN A 211 0.43 2.81 21.61
C ASN A 211 -0.78 3.48 22.27
N GLU A 212 -1.74 2.74 22.84
CA GLU A 212 -2.96 3.30 23.43
C GLU A 212 -2.62 4.25 24.58
N HIS A 213 -1.69 3.84 25.45
CA HIS A 213 -1.24 4.63 26.58
C HIS A 213 -0.55 5.91 26.13
N VAL A 214 0.38 5.81 25.19
CA VAL A 214 1.12 6.96 24.64
C VAL A 214 0.15 7.94 23.97
N MET A 215 -0.82 7.42 23.20
CA MET A 215 -1.82 8.23 22.50
C MET A 215 -2.84 8.90 23.43
N GLY A 216 -3.13 8.30 24.59
CA GLY A 216 -3.98 8.87 25.63
C GLY A 216 -3.26 9.91 26.49
N THR A 217 -1.93 9.93 26.48
CA THR A 217 -1.11 10.84 27.31
C THR A 217 -1.06 12.26 26.74
N PHE A 218 -1.10 12.42 25.42
CA PHE A 218 -0.89 13.70 24.75
C PHE A 218 -2.18 14.33 24.25
N ALA A 219 -2.30 15.66 24.43
CA ALA A 219 -3.39 16.42 23.83
C ALA A 219 -3.26 16.43 22.30
N LYS A 220 -4.38 16.30 21.60
CA LYS A 220 -4.42 16.07 20.14
C LYS A 220 -3.97 17.29 19.31
N ASP A 221 -3.97 18.47 19.90
CA ASP A 221 -3.59 19.75 19.29
C ASP A 221 -2.12 20.13 19.52
N ARG A 222 -1.37 19.33 20.28
CA ARG A 222 0.05 19.56 20.54
C ARG A 222 0.88 19.23 19.31
N GLU A 223 1.91 20.05 19.07
CA GLU A 223 2.91 19.75 18.04
C GLU A 223 3.68 18.46 18.38
N ILE A 224 3.61 17.47 17.49
CA ILE A 224 4.30 16.20 17.55
C ILE A 224 5.31 16.15 16.40
N VAL A 225 6.54 15.73 16.69
CA VAL A 225 7.55 15.42 15.69
C VAL A 225 7.87 13.94 15.72
N LEU A 226 7.62 13.26 14.60
CA LEU A 226 7.87 11.85 14.41
C LEU A 226 9.33 11.61 14.07
N ILE A 227 9.95 10.66 14.78
CA ILE A 227 11.33 10.24 14.61
C ILE A 227 11.33 8.81 14.07
N ASP A 228 12.00 8.66 12.95
CA ASP A 228 12.23 7.43 12.20
C ASP A 228 13.73 7.37 11.82
N TRP A 229 14.20 6.32 11.15
CA TRP A 229 15.56 6.17 10.65
C TRP A 229 15.88 7.17 9.54
N LYS A 230 15.25 7.02 8.36
CA LYS A 230 15.48 7.82 7.15
C LYS A 230 14.21 8.47 6.58
N GLN A 231 13.16 8.58 7.40
CA GLN A 231 11.85 9.17 7.03
C GLN A 231 11.00 8.29 6.09
N ASP A 232 11.24 6.99 6.04
CA ASP A 232 10.47 6.05 5.21
C ASP A 232 9.15 5.62 5.86
N ARG A 233 9.12 5.50 7.21
CA ARG A 233 7.98 5.05 8.01
C ARG A 233 7.13 6.23 8.53
N SER A 234 7.78 7.33 8.88
CA SER A 234 7.11 8.48 9.53
C SER A 234 5.95 9.11 8.72
N PRO A 235 5.98 9.20 7.37
CA PRO A 235 4.86 9.72 6.60
C PRO A 235 3.56 8.94 6.78
N SER A 236 3.63 7.61 6.76
CA SER A 236 2.45 6.76 6.95
C SER A 236 1.93 6.85 8.38
N PHE A 237 2.84 6.88 9.37
CA PHE A 237 2.47 7.05 10.77
C PHE A 237 1.81 8.42 11.05
N GLN A 238 2.26 9.48 10.38
CA GLN A 238 1.61 10.80 10.46
C GLN A 238 0.16 10.75 9.97
N LYS A 239 -0.11 10.05 8.86
CA LYS A 239 -1.47 9.86 8.34
C LYS A 239 -2.34 9.13 9.37
N TRP A 240 -1.81 8.05 9.94
CA TRP A 240 -2.49 7.24 10.94
C TRP A 240 -2.85 8.02 12.22
N LEU A 241 -1.94 8.87 12.71
CA LEU A 241 -2.23 9.77 13.83
C LEU A 241 -3.28 10.83 13.47
N SER A 242 -3.22 11.36 12.25
CA SER A 242 -4.17 12.38 11.76
C SER A 242 -5.61 11.85 11.75
N GLN A 243 -5.81 10.59 11.32
CA GLN A 243 -7.13 9.90 11.36
C GLN A 243 -7.68 9.77 12.78
N ARG A 244 -6.81 9.75 13.80
CA ARG A 244 -7.18 9.67 15.23
C ARG A 244 -7.25 11.05 15.90
N GLY A 245 -7.36 12.10 15.09
CA GLY A 245 -7.66 13.46 15.51
C GLY A 245 -6.46 14.29 15.95
N PHE A 246 -5.23 13.80 15.82
CA PHE A 246 -4.03 14.63 16.04
C PHE A 246 -3.87 15.62 14.89
N THR A 247 -3.67 16.90 15.19
CA THR A 247 -3.79 17.97 14.18
C THR A 247 -2.48 18.68 13.82
N ASP A 248 -1.43 18.56 14.63
CA ASP A 248 -0.12 19.18 14.37
C ASP A 248 0.98 18.14 14.51
N ILE A 249 1.13 17.31 13.49
CA ILE A 249 2.15 16.26 13.40
C ILE A 249 3.10 16.67 12.29
N LYS A 250 4.40 16.43 12.49
CA LYS A 250 5.44 16.68 11.49
C LYS A 250 6.43 15.53 11.47
N CYS A 251 6.87 15.13 10.28
CA CYS A 251 7.96 14.17 10.13
C CYS A 251 9.31 14.88 10.21
N LEU A 252 10.26 14.34 10.98
CA LEU A 252 11.63 14.84 10.97
C LEU A 252 12.28 14.54 9.61
N GLU A 253 12.71 15.59 8.91
CA GLU A 253 13.40 15.48 7.62
C GLU A 253 14.61 14.54 7.72
N GLY A 254 14.63 13.50 6.89
CA GLY A 254 15.71 12.51 6.83
C GLY A 254 15.91 11.69 8.11
N GLY A 255 14.96 11.74 9.06
CA GLY A 255 14.95 10.97 10.29
C GLY A 255 16.16 11.22 11.21
N ILE A 256 16.42 10.26 12.09
CA ILE A 256 17.54 10.32 13.03
C ILE A 256 18.90 10.20 12.33
N ASP A 257 18.95 9.61 11.14
CA ASP A 257 20.19 9.52 10.36
C ASP A 257 20.69 10.92 9.97
N LEU A 258 19.81 11.72 9.37
CA LEU A 258 20.15 13.10 9.01
C LEU A 258 20.35 14.00 10.23
N TRP A 259 19.58 13.78 11.31
CA TRP A 259 19.79 14.48 12.58
C TRP A 259 21.17 14.22 13.17
N SER A 260 21.62 12.96 13.14
CA SER A 260 22.95 12.56 13.63
C SER A 260 24.05 13.11 12.75
N GLU A 261 23.80 13.35 11.46
CA GLU A 261 24.75 14.00 10.57
C GLU A 261 24.86 15.52 10.79
N LYS A 262 23.73 16.20 10.98
CA LYS A 262 23.67 17.67 10.97
C LYS A 262 23.65 18.33 12.35
N VAL A 263 23.05 17.69 13.35
CA VAL A 263 22.71 18.33 14.63
C VAL A 263 23.45 17.73 15.81
N ASP A 264 23.37 16.40 16.00
CA ASP A 264 24.10 15.73 17.08
C ASP A 264 25.03 14.64 16.52
N THR A 265 26.20 15.09 16.08
CA THR A 265 27.26 14.26 15.48
C THR A 265 27.92 13.27 16.42
N ARG A 266 27.47 13.21 17.68
CA ARG A 266 27.93 12.22 18.67
C ARG A 266 27.05 10.98 18.69
N LEU A 267 25.87 11.03 18.05
CA LEU A 267 24.97 9.88 17.96
C LEU A 267 25.52 8.85 16.97
N ASN A 268 25.38 7.57 17.32
CA ASN A 268 25.75 6.48 16.44
C ASN A 268 24.79 6.40 15.25
N ARG A 269 25.35 6.20 14.06
CA ARG A 269 24.61 5.88 12.84
C ARG A 269 24.67 4.37 12.58
N TYR A 270 23.64 3.85 11.93
CA TYR A 270 23.51 2.44 11.60
C TYR A 270 22.79 2.30 10.25
N ASP A 271 22.94 1.12 9.64
CA ASP A 271 22.22 0.72 8.44
C ASP A 271 21.39 -0.53 8.74
N ILE A 272 20.23 -0.63 8.08
CA ILE A 272 19.32 -1.77 8.13
C ILE A 272 19.40 -2.46 6.76
N ASP A 273 19.62 -3.77 6.75
CA ASP A 273 19.59 -4.56 5.52
C ASP A 273 18.16 -4.57 4.94
N GLU A 274 18.01 -4.47 3.62
CA GLU A 274 16.70 -4.32 2.94
C GLU A 274 15.72 -5.46 3.24
N ASP A 275 16.21 -6.66 3.61
CA ASP A 275 15.40 -7.82 3.97
C ASP A 275 14.87 -7.80 5.43
N ASP A 276 15.44 -6.96 6.30
CA ASP A 276 15.07 -6.85 7.73
C ASP A 276 14.24 -5.58 8.03
N GLY A 277 13.72 -4.93 6.99
CA GLY A 277 12.98 -3.66 7.06
C GLY A 277 11.65 -3.79 7.80
N TYR A 278 11.63 -3.40 9.08
CA TYR A 278 10.44 -3.24 9.91
C TYR A 278 9.37 -2.36 9.25
N ARG A 279 8.11 -2.77 9.32
CA ARG A 279 6.97 -1.99 8.84
C ARG A 279 6.27 -1.33 10.01
N TYR A 280 5.91 -0.04 9.90
CA TYR A 280 5.15 0.63 10.99
C TYR A 280 3.78 -0.02 11.24
N GLU A 281 3.27 -0.81 10.28
CA GLU A 281 2.08 -1.65 10.44
C GLU A 281 2.19 -2.56 11.68
N ASP A 282 3.39 -2.99 12.06
CA ASP A 282 3.66 -3.83 13.24
C ASP A 282 3.50 -3.06 14.57
N ILE A 283 3.43 -1.71 14.55
CA ILE A 283 3.05 -0.88 15.71
C ILE A 283 1.53 -0.94 15.95
N LEU A 284 0.77 -1.31 14.92
CA LEU A 284 -0.68 -1.12 14.82
C LEU A 284 -1.48 -2.40 14.96
N ASP A 285 -0.84 -3.57 14.94
CA ASP A 285 -1.53 -4.83 15.13
C ASP A 285 -2.18 -4.89 16.51
N GLU A 286 -3.48 -4.59 16.53
CA GLU A 286 -4.40 -5.21 17.49
C GLU A 286 -4.28 -6.72 17.25
N ASN A 287 -4.01 -7.48 18.32
CA ASN A 287 -4.03 -8.93 18.29
C ASN A 287 -5.30 -9.43 17.56
N ASP A 288 -5.17 -9.86 16.30
CA ASP A 288 -6.12 -10.80 15.72
C ASP A 288 -5.69 -12.17 16.26
N ASP A 289 -6.46 -12.62 17.25
CA ASP A 289 -6.31 -13.91 17.92
C ASP A 289 -6.21 -15.04 16.89
N GLY A 290 -5.03 -15.63 16.72
CA GLY A 290 -4.95 -16.86 15.92
C GLY A 290 -3.59 -17.30 15.42
N HIS A 291 -2.55 -17.37 16.25
CA HIS A 291 -1.47 -18.31 15.97
C HIS A 291 -1.10 -19.15 17.18
N ASP A 292 -1.43 -20.43 17.04
CA ASP A 292 -1.19 -21.55 17.94
C ASP A 292 0.24 -21.55 18.49
N ASP A 293 0.31 -21.70 19.82
CA ASP A 293 1.47 -22.19 20.54
C ASP A 293 1.98 -23.48 19.90
N HIS A 294 3.11 -23.42 19.21
CA HIS A 294 3.98 -24.57 19.06
C HIS A 294 5.24 -24.35 19.90
N ASP A 295 5.08 -24.67 21.20
CA ASP A 295 6.13 -25.24 22.02
C ASP A 295 6.76 -26.42 21.27
N ASP A 296 8.04 -26.32 20.92
CA ASP A 296 8.88 -27.50 20.74
C ASP A 296 10.23 -27.27 21.43
N HIS A 297 10.25 -27.69 22.69
CA HIS A 297 11.44 -28.06 23.44
C HIS A 297 12.08 -29.31 22.84
N GLU A 298 13.22 -29.18 22.15
CA GLU A 298 14.24 -30.23 22.07
C GLU A 298 15.61 -29.56 22.21
N GLY A 299 16.41 -29.75 23.26
CA GLY A 299 16.77 -31.05 23.83
C GLY A 299 18.04 -31.59 23.19
N HIS A 300 19.08 -30.76 22.97
CA HIS A 300 20.38 -31.25 22.51
C HIS A 300 21.17 -31.87 23.67
N ASP A 301 21.14 -33.21 23.75
CA ASP A 301 22.15 -34.00 24.43
C ASP A 301 22.56 -35.21 23.57
N HIS A 302 23.87 -35.45 23.56
CA HIS A 302 24.63 -36.64 23.12
C HIS A 302 24.90 -36.90 21.63
N HIS A 303 26.13 -36.60 21.19
CA HIS A 303 27.25 -37.57 21.15
C HIS A 303 28.61 -36.88 20.98
#